data_AF-A0A3R7C8D3-F1
#
_entry.id   AF-A0A3R7C8D3-F1
#
_cell.length_a   1.000
_cell.length_b   1.000
_cell.length_c   1.000
_cell.angle_alpha   90.00
_cell.angle_beta   90.00
_cell.angle_gamma   90.00
#
_symmetry.space_group_name_H-M   'P 1'
#
loop_
_entity.id
_entity.type
_entity.pdbx_description
1 polymer ?
#
loop_
_entity_poly.entity_id
_entity_poly.type
_entity_poly.pdbx_seq_one_letter_code
_entity_poly.pdbx_strand_id
1 'polypeptide(L)'
;MPSEPTQPSDVDRAIAFVKRSRSRYVTRNEILDMIIVNATLHQDDATASTRTATLLSRRKPQLVQQVWKEFVEKGSTTTKPQPPPRDMSLRTRLPITSNLATIMQDIVRQWREGRYRTVAKDVAHFLRSQNLLAFDIESQSSMQAAYRSTQRVLAKLGYKMGQKKRGLSLRVCEANINIVICMFRIC
;
A
#
# COMPACT_ATOMS: atom_id res chain seq x y z
N MET A 1 10.91 47.78 7.98
CA MET A 1 11.67 47.02 9.01
C MET A 1 11.18 45.58 8.99
N PRO A 2 11.98 44.60 8.51
CA PRO A 2 11.61 43.20 8.64
C PRO A 2 11.87 42.77 10.10
N SER A 3 10.81 42.35 10.78
CA SER A 3 10.87 41.81 12.15
C SER A 3 11.68 40.50 12.18
N GLU A 4 12.63 40.40 13.09
CA GLU A 4 13.41 39.17 13.34
C GLU A 4 12.49 37.96 13.60
N PRO A 5 12.82 36.77 13.09
CA PRO A 5 12.07 35.56 13.39
C PRO A 5 12.29 35.20 14.86
N THR A 6 11.25 35.38 15.68
CA THR A 6 11.19 34.94 17.07
C THR A 6 11.63 33.48 17.16
N GLN A 7 12.77 33.23 17.80
CA GLN A 7 13.26 31.87 18.00
C GLN A 7 12.22 31.09 18.80
N PRO A 8 11.81 29.89 18.34
CA PRO A 8 10.80 29.11 19.04
C PRO A 8 11.34 28.73 20.42
N SER A 9 10.51 28.95 21.45
CA SER A 9 10.80 28.60 22.84
C SER A 9 11.24 27.14 22.94
N ASP A 10 12.07 26.80 23.92
CA ASP A 10 12.50 25.41 24.16
C ASP A 10 11.30 24.45 24.32
N VAL A 11 10.19 24.97 24.85
CA VAL A 11 8.90 24.27 24.94
C VAL A 11 8.34 23.94 23.54
N ASP A 12 8.38 24.89 22.62
CA ASP A 12 7.89 24.69 21.25
C ASP A 12 8.77 23.71 20.47
N ARG A 13 10.10 23.76 20.70
CA ARG A 13 11.05 22.80 20.13
C ARG A 13 10.77 21.38 20.62
N ALA A 14 10.53 21.21 21.92
CA ALA A 14 10.15 19.92 22.49
C ALA A 14 8.81 19.41 21.94
N ILE A 15 7.81 20.30 21.81
CA ILE A 15 6.49 19.93 21.23
C ILE A 15 6.64 19.51 19.76
N ALA A 16 7.42 20.25 18.98
CA ALA A 16 7.68 19.95 17.57
C ALA A 16 8.42 18.62 17.40
N PHE A 17 9.43 18.35 18.24
CA PHE A 17 10.15 17.08 18.26
C PHE A 17 9.21 15.91 18.52
N VAL A 18 8.39 15.98 19.58
CA VAL A 18 7.41 14.92 19.89
C VAL A 18 6.42 14.73 18.74
N LYS A 19 5.89 15.81 18.15
CA LYS A 19 4.97 15.71 17.00
C LYS A 19 5.62 15.05 15.79
N ARG A 20 6.91 15.30 15.54
CA ARG A 20 7.68 14.73 14.42
C ARG A 20 8.04 13.26 14.65
N SER A 21 8.50 12.91 15.84
CA SER A 21 9.00 11.57 16.17
C SER A 21 7.88 10.57 16.45
N ARG A 22 6.69 11.05 16.81
CA ARG A 22 5.59 10.17 17.21
C ARG A 22 4.92 9.50 16.01
N SER A 23 4.71 8.19 16.13
CA SER A 23 4.00 7.41 15.12
C SER A 23 2.54 7.84 14.98
N ARG A 24 2.05 7.79 13.73
CA ARG A 24 0.62 7.97 13.42
C ARG A 24 -0.25 6.90 14.08
N TYR A 25 0.29 5.70 14.26
CA TYR A 25 -0.40 4.59 14.91
C TYR A 25 -0.26 4.69 16.43
N VAL A 26 -1.28 4.18 17.12
CA VAL A 26 -1.31 4.11 18.58
C VAL A 26 -0.75 2.75 18.96
N THR A 27 0.32 2.75 19.75
CA THR A 27 0.94 1.52 20.20
C THR A 27 0.19 0.93 21.40
N ARG A 28 0.41 -0.35 21.69
CA ARG A 28 -0.18 -1.00 22.86
C ARG A 28 0.19 -0.28 24.16
N ASN A 29 1.44 0.14 24.31
CA ASN A 29 1.89 0.87 25.50
C ASN A 29 1.16 2.20 25.65
N GLU A 30 0.98 2.95 24.55
CA GLU A 30 0.19 4.19 24.58
C GLU A 30 -1.28 3.95 24.96
N ILE A 31 -1.87 2.81 24.62
CA ILE A 31 -3.23 2.44 25.02
C ILE A 31 -3.28 2.18 26.53
N LEU A 32 -2.31 1.44 27.07
CA LEU A 32 -2.21 1.18 28.50
C LEU A 32 -2.03 2.49 29.29
N ASP A 33 -1.18 3.39 28.78
CA ASP A 33 -0.98 4.72 29.36
C ASP A 33 -2.28 5.55 29.35
N MET A 34 -3.08 5.48 28.28
CA MET A 34 -4.39 6.13 28.26
C MET A 34 -5.35 5.57 29.31
N ILE A 35 -5.34 4.25 29.54
CA ILE A 35 -6.22 3.61 30.53
C ILE A 35 -5.83 4.05 31.93
N ILE A 36 -4.53 3.98 32.29
CA ILE A 36 -4.08 4.33 33.64
C ILE A 36 -4.25 5.83 33.93
N VAL A 37 -4.02 6.70 32.92
CA VAL A 37 -4.27 8.13 33.05
C VAL A 37 -5.76 8.42 33.25
N ASN A 38 -6.67 7.77 32.52
CA ASN A 38 -8.10 7.97 32.77
C ASN A 38 -8.53 7.41 34.13
N ALA A 39 -8.01 6.25 34.54
CA ALA A 39 -8.35 5.64 35.83
C ALA A 39 -7.95 6.52 37.02
N THR A 40 -6.73 7.05 37.00
CA THR A 40 -6.23 7.99 38.03
C THR A 40 -7.06 9.28 38.07
N LEU A 41 -7.37 9.86 36.92
CA LEU A 41 -8.20 11.07 36.85
C LEU A 41 -9.65 10.85 37.31
N HIS A 42 -10.19 9.64 37.14
CA HIS A 42 -11.50 9.26 37.67
C HIS A 42 -11.47 9.00 39.19
N GLN A 43 -10.34 8.55 39.73
CA GLN A 43 -10.14 8.39 41.16
C GLN A 43 -10.04 9.75 41.88
N ASP A 44 -9.50 10.76 41.22
CA ASP A 44 -9.34 12.12 41.75
C ASP A 44 -10.58 13.03 41.53
N ASP A 45 -11.73 12.46 41.14
CA ASP A 45 -12.99 13.19 40.82
C ASP A 45 -12.82 14.37 39.85
N ALA A 46 -11.82 14.30 38.96
CA ALA A 46 -11.57 15.35 38.00
C ALA A 46 -12.68 15.37 36.94
N THR A 47 -13.62 16.32 37.06
CA THR A 47 -14.67 16.62 36.07
C THR A 47 -14.13 16.90 34.65
N ALA A 48 -12.81 17.13 34.52
CA ALA A 48 -12.09 17.31 33.26
C ALA A 48 -11.26 16.09 32.78
N SER A 49 -11.49 14.89 33.33
CA SER A 49 -10.69 13.67 33.08
C SER A 49 -10.36 13.43 31.60
N THR A 50 -11.34 13.52 30.70
CA THR A 50 -11.07 13.36 29.25
C THR A 50 -10.16 14.44 28.67
N ARG A 51 -10.32 15.72 29.07
CA ARG A 51 -9.48 16.82 28.56
C ARG A 51 -8.05 16.66 29.07
N THR A 52 -7.87 16.35 30.34
CA THR A 52 -6.55 16.14 30.95
C THR A 52 -5.86 14.91 30.35
N ALA A 53 -6.60 13.81 30.16
CA ALA A 53 -6.07 12.61 29.51
C ALA A 53 -5.67 12.87 28.04
N THR A 54 -6.40 13.72 27.31
CA THR A 54 -6.02 14.10 25.94
C THR A 54 -4.78 14.96 25.86
N LEU A 55 -4.59 15.86 26.82
CA LEU A 55 -3.40 16.69 26.91
C LEU A 55 -2.16 15.84 27.24
N LEU A 56 -2.28 14.96 28.23
CA LEU A 56 -1.21 14.05 28.64
C LEU A 56 -0.87 13.06 27.53
N SER A 57 -1.89 12.45 26.91
CA SER A 57 -1.68 11.50 25.83
C SER A 57 -1.37 12.17 24.49
N ARG A 58 -1.55 13.50 24.34
CA ARG A 58 -1.46 14.27 23.08
C ARG A 58 -2.18 13.58 21.90
N ARG A 59 -3.35 12.98 22.16
CA ARG A 59 -4.19 12.29 21.16
C ARG A 59 -5.59 12.91 21.14
N LYS A 60 -6.36 12.59 20.10
CA LYS A 60 -7.71 13.12 19.93
C LYS A 60 -8.65 12.63 21.06
N PRO A 61 -9.56 13.48 21.56
CA PRO A 61 -10.52 13.12 22.61
C PRO A 61 -11.36 11.90 22.28
N GLN A 62 -11.82 11.81 21.03
CA GLN A 62 -12.62 10.68 20.55
C GLN A 62 -11.91 9.33 20.73
N LEU A 63 -10.58 9.28 20.50
CA LEU A 63 -9.80 8.06 20.66
C LEU A 63 -9.69 7.67 22.14
N VAL A 64 -9.40 8.64 23.00
CA VAL A 64 -9.24 8.40 24.45
C VAL A 64 -10.56 7.90 25.05
N GLN A 65 -11.68 8.52 24.69
CA GLN A 65 -13.01 8.08 25.09
C GLN A 65 -13.36 6.69 24.55
N GLN A 66 -13.03 6.41 23.30
CA GLN A 66 -13.27 5.10 22.70
C GLN A 66 -12.47 4.01 23.44
N VAL A 67 -11.18 4.23 23.69
CA VAL A 67 -10.31 3.29 24.41
C VAL A 67 -10.85 3.03 25.81
N TRP A 68 -11.24 4.09 26.54
CA TRP A 68 -11.81 3.97 27.87
C TRP A 68 -13.14 3.19 27.86
N LYS A 69 -14.05 3.52 26.94
CA LYS A 69 -15.32 2.83 26.79
C LYS A 69 -15.14 1.34 26.45
N GLU A 70 -14.27 1.03 25.49
CA GLU A 70 -13.95 -0.36 25.14
C GLU A 70 -13.37 -1.13 26.32
N PHE A 71 -12.49 -0.50 27.11
CA PHE A 71 -11.92 -1.10 28.31
C PHE A 71 -12.99 -1.40 29.38
N VAL A 72 -13.86 -0.43 29.67
CA VAL A 72 -14.94 -0.59 30.67
C VAL A 72 -15.94 -1.66 30.24
N GLU A 73 -16.32 -1.72 28.96
CA GLU A 73 -17.32 -2.66 28.46
C GLU A 73 -16.79 -4.10 28.32
N LYS A 74 -15.53 -4.29 27.93
CA LYS A 74 -14.98 -5.60 27.54
C LYS A 74 -13.86 -6.12 28.43
N GLY A 75 -13.31 -5.29 29.31
CA GLY A 75 -12.11 -5.60 30.10
C GLY A 75 -10.82 -5.71 29.26
N SER A 76 -10.88 -5.43 27.96
CA SER A 76 -9.77 -5.52 27.03
C SER A 76 -9.97 -4.53 25.88
N THR A 77 -8.87 -3.99 25.34
CA THR A 77 -8.90 -3.01 24.24
C THR A 77 -8.46 -3.65 22.94
N THR A 78 -9.22 -3.41 21.86
CA THR A 78 -8.84 -3.92 20.54
C THR A 78 -7.79 -2.98 19.97
N THR A 79 -6.52 -3.37 20.07
CA THR A 79 -5.48 -2.70 19.29
C THR A 79 -5.80 -2.97 17.83
N LYS A 80 -6.27 -1.98 17.06
CA LYS A 80 -6.37 -2.13 15.60
C LYS A 80 -4.99 -2.62 15.15
N PRO A 81 -4.90 -3.77 14.46
CA PRO A 81 -3.62 -4.30 14.03
C PRO A 81 -2.87 -3.18 13.33
N GLN A 82 -1.65 -2.91 13.80
CA GLN A 82 -0.72 -2.09 13.06
C GLN A 82 -0.74 -2.64 11.64
N PRO A 83 -1.00 -1.82 10.59
CA PRO A 83 -0.96 -2.35 9.24
C PRO A 83 0.40 -3.04 9.11
N PRO A 84 0.43 -4.27 8.56
CA PRO A 84 1.67 -5.01 8.46
C PRO A 84 2.72 -4.09 7.86
N PRO A 85 4.01 -4.27 8.25
CA PRO A 85 5.10 -3.53 7.65
C PRO A 85 4.88 -3.49 6.13
N ARG A 86 5.18 -2.37 5.48
CA ARG A 86 4.95 -2.11 4.05
C ARG A 86 5.42 -3.25 3.12
N ASP A 87 6.14 -4.24 3.63
CA ASP A 87 6.56 -5.49 3.02
C ASP A 87 5.46 -6.31 2.32
N MET A 88 4.22 -6.35 2.82
CA MET A 88 3.16 -7.10 2.11
C MET A 88 2.87 -6.51 0.72
N SER A 89 3.18 -5.22 0.51
CA SER A 89 3.05 -4.57 -0.81
C SER A 89 4.21 -4.86 -1.77
N LEU A 90 5.29 -5.48 -1.29
CA LEU A 90 6.47 -5.85 -2.09
C LEU A 90 6.36 -7.28 -2.64
N ARG A 91 5.63 -8.18 -1.97
CA ARG A 91 5.57 -9.60 -2.37
C ARG A 91 4.98 -9.85 -3.78
N THR A 92 4.21 -8.90 -4.30
CA THR A 92 3.63 -8.98 -5.66
C THR A 92 4.14 -7.88 -6.60
N ARG A 93 5.09 -7.04 -6.18
CA ARG A 93 5.68 -6.00 -7.05
C ARG A 93 7.00 -6.52 -7.59
N LEU A 94 7.05 -6.69 -8.91
CA LEU A 94 8.31 -6.96 -9.60
C LEU A 94 9.25 -5.79 -9.38
N PRO A 95 10.41 -5.98 -8.73
CA PRO A 95 11.43 -4.95 -8.68
C PRO A 95 11.95 -4.73 -10.09
N ILE A 96 11.99 -3.47 -10.54
CA ILE A 96 12.52 -3.13 -11.86
C ILE A 96 14.03 -3.02 -11.70
N THR A 97 14.69 -4.17 -11.71
CA THR A 97 16.14 -4.27 -11.83
C THR A 97 16.52 -4.20 -13.30
N SER A 98 17.73 -3.72 -13.60
CA SER A 98 18.23 -3.66 -14.99
C SER A 98 18.15 -5.03 -15.69
N ASN A 99 18.49 -6.10 -14.96
CA ASN A 99 18.44 -7.47 -15.48
C ASN A 99 17.01 -7.90 -15.86
N LEU A 100 16.01 -7.63 -15.00
CA LEU A 100 14.62 -7.97 -15.30
C LEU A 100 14.11 -7.18 -16.51
N ALA A 101 14.49 -5.90 -16.64
CA ALA A 101 14.14 -5.09 -17.79
C ALA A 101 14.70 -5.67 -19.10
N THR A 102 15.98 -6.05 -19.11
CA THR A 102 16.62 -6.67 -20.29
C THR A 102 15.94 -7.99 -20.66
N ILE A 103 15.71 -8.88 -19.69
CA ILE A 103 15.01 -10.16 -19.92
C ILE A 103 13.63 -9.92 -20.52
N MET A 104 12.85 -9.00 -19.95
CA MET A 104 11.51 -8.67 -20.45
C MET A 104 11.54 -8.07 -21.86
N GLN A 105 12.51 -7.21 -22.17
CA GLN A 105 12.69 -6.63 -23.51
C GLN A 105 13.09 -7.70 -24.53
N ASP A 106 13.99 -8.61 -24.18
CA ASP A 106 14.45 -9.69 -25.06
C ASP A 106 13.32 -10.65 -25.41
N ILE A 107 12.48 -11.05 -24.44
CA ILE A 107 11.31 -11.90 -24.68
C ILE A 107 10.32 -11.19 -25.60
N VAL A 108 10.03 -9.91 -25.33
CA VAL A 108 9.13 -9.12 -26.17
C VAL A 108 9.70 -8.97 -27.59
N ARG A 109 11.03 -8.86 -27.75
CA ARG A 109 11.70 -8.84 -29.05
C ARG A 109 11.56 -10.17 -29.79
N GLN A 110 11.86 -11.30 -29.13
CA GLN A 110 11.71 -12.64 -29.70
C GLN A 110 10.26 -12.93 -30.12
N TRP A 111 9.28 -12.54 -29.31
CA TRP A 111 7.87 -12.73 -29.64
C TRP A 111 7.41 -11.88 -30.82
N ARG A 112 8.01 -10.69 -31.03
CA ARG A 112 7.76 -9.87 -32.23
C ARG A 112 8.35 -10.50 -33.48
N GLU A 113 9.56 -11.04 -33.40
CA GLU A 113 10.21 -11.75 -34.51
C GLU A 113 9.37 -12.97 -34.94
N GLY A 114 8.86 -13.74 -33.97
CA GLY A 114 7.95 -14.86 -34.22
C GLY A 114 6.50 -14.47 -34.53
N ARG A 115 6.18 -13.17 -34.61
CA ARG A 115 4.82 -12.62 -34.81
C ARG A 115 3.78 -13.12 -33.79
N TYR A 116 4.20 -13.50 -32.59
CA TYR A 116 3.32 -13.91 -31.51
C TYR A 116 2.66 -12.71 -30.83
N ARG A 117 1.42 -12.90 -30.38
CA ARG A 117 0.71 -11.90 -29.58
C ARG A 117 1.34 -11.81 -28.19
N THR A 118 1.84 -10.63 -27.83
CA THR A 118 2.38 -10.39 -26.49
C THR A 118 1.27 -9.89 -25.56
N VAL A 119 0.89 -10.66 -24.53
CA VAL A 119 -0.07 -10.24 -23.49
C VAL A 119 0.61 -10.29 -22.13
N ALA A 120 0.28 -9.34 -21.24
CA ALA A 120 0.87 -9.30 -19.90
C ALA A 120 0.63 -10.58 -19.08
N LYS A 121 -0.44 -11.32 -19.39
CA LYS A 121 -0.71 -12.65 -18.82
C LYS A 121 0.38 -13.64 -19.19
N ASP A 122 0.70 -13.74 -20.48
CA ASP A 122 1.69 -14.70 -21.00
C ASP A 122 3.09 -14.34 -20.50
N VAL A 123 3.41 -13.04 -20.44
CA VAL A 123 4.65 -12.56 -19.82
C VAL A 123 4.72 -12.94 -18.34
N ALA A 124 3.63 -12.82 -17.58
CA ALA A 124 3.63 -13.21 -16.18
C ALA A 124 3.84 -14.72 -15.97
N HIS A 125 3.24 -15.56 -16.82
CA HIS A 125 3.47 -17.02 -16.80
C HIS A 125 4.91 -17.38 -17.17
N PHE A 126 5.50 -16.68 -18.14
CA PHE A 126 6.92 -16.85 -18.48
C PHE A 126 7.84 -16.42 -17.32
N LEU A 127 7.58 -15.27 -16.70
CA LEU A 127 8.36 -14.82 -15.54
C LEU A 127 8.25 -15.79 -14.36
N ARG A 128 7.11 -16.46 -14.21
CA ARG A 128 6.95 -17.54 -13.22
C ARG A 128 7.78 -18.77 -13.58
N SER A 129 7.80 -19.21 -14.84
CA SER A 129 8.59 -20.38 -15.23
C SER A 129 10.10 -20.17 -15.05
N GLN A 130 10.56 -18.92 -15.16
CA GLN A 130 11.93 -18.51 -14.87
C GLN A 130 12.20 -18.23 -13.37
N ASN A 131 11.24 -18.49 -12.47
CA ASN A 131 11.30 -18.16 -11.04
C ASN A 131 11.54 -16.68 -10.71
N LEU A 132 11.27 -15.77 -11.66
CA LEU A 132 11.40 -14.32 -11.49
C LEU A 132 10.15 -13.69 -10.88
N LEU A 133 9.00 -14.37 -10.95
CA LEU A 133 7.73 -13.92 -10.38
C LEU A 133 7.00 -15.07 -9.69
N ALA A 134 6.93 -15.02 -8.35
CA ALA A 134 6.13 -15.95 -7.58
C ALA A 134 4.69 -15.46 -7.47
N PHE A 135 3.74 -16.29 -7.89
CA PHE A 135 2.33 -16.13 -7.59
C PHE A 135 1.69 -17.51 -7.50
N ASP A 136 0.52 -17.62 -6.89
CA ASP A 136 -0.25 -18.86 -6.89
C ASP A 136 -1.21 -18.90 -8.10
N ILE A 137 -1.29 -20.04 -8.80
CA ILE A 137 -2.23 -20.25 -9.92
C ILE A 137 -3.64 -20.53 -9.38
N GLU A 138 -3.76 -21.17 -8.22
CA GLU A 138 -5.06 -21.53 -7.64
C GLU A 138 -5.77 -20.30 -7.08
N SER A 139 -5.03 -19.36 -6.51
CA SER A 139 -5.54 -18.07 -6.06
C SER A 139 -5.73 -17.06 -7.20
N GLN A 140 -7.00 -16.81 -7.57
CA GLN A 140 -7.37 -15.77 -8.53
C GLN A 140 -6.85 -14.38 -8.12
N SER A 141 -6.83 -14.07 -6.82
CA SER A 141 -6.32 -12.81 -6.28
C SER A 141 -4.82 -12.66 -6.54
N SER A 142 -4.03 -13.70 -6.25
CA SER A 142 -2.59 -13.71 -6.49
C SER A 142 -2.26 -13.57 -7.98
N MET A 143 -3.02 -14.27 -8.83
CA MET A 143 -2.86 -14.21 -10.28
C MET A 143 -3.13 -12.81 -10.83
N GLN A 144 -4.24 -12.18 -10.42
CA GLN A 144 -4.57 -10.82 -10.85
C GLN A 144 -3.56 -9.79 -10.35
N ALA A 145 -3.02 -9.97 -9.14
CA ALA A 145 -1.94 -9.11 -8.62
C ALA A 145 -0.67 -9.21 -9.48
N ALA A 146 -0.29 -10.43 -9.89
CA ALA A 146 0.86 -10.69 -10.76
C ALA A 146 0.69 -10.04 -12.15
N TYR A 147 -0.51 -10.13 -12.75
CA TYR A 147 -0.78 -9.48 -14.04
C TYR A 147 -0.68 -7.96 -13.95
N ARG A 148 -1.26 -7.35 -12.91
CA ARG A 148 -1.15 -5.89 -12.69
C ARG A 148 0.29 -5.46 -12.42
N SER A 149 1.09 -6.30 -11.78
CA SER A 149 2.52 -6.06 -11.58
C SER A 149 3.27 -6.04 -12.91
N THR A 150 3.09 -7.09 -13.71
CA THR A 150 3.71 -7.22 -15.04
C THR A 150 3.30 -6.09 -15.98
N GLN A 151 2.02 -5.72 -16.00
CA GLN A 151 1.51 -4.57 -16.76
C GLN A 151 2.19 -3.26 -16.37
N ARG A 152 2.41 -3.03 -15.07
CA ARG A 152 3.09 -1.82 -14.59
C ARG A 152 4.55 -1.76 -15.03
N VAL A 153 5.25 -2.90 -15.04
CA VAL A 153 6.63 -2.96 -15.52
C VAL A 153 6.69 -2.71 -17.02
N LEU A 154 5.83 -3.37 -17.80
CA LEU A 154 5.75 -3.15 -19.25
C LEU A 154 5.44 -1.68 -19.59
N ALA A 155 4.50 -1.06 -18.88
CA ALA A 155 4.18 0.36 -19.07
C ALA A 155 5.38 1.28 -18.78
N LYS A 156 6.18 0.96 -17.75
CA LYS A 156 7.42 1.70 -17.44
C LYS A 156 8.53 1.49 -18.47
N LEU A 157 8.57 0.33 -19.12
CA LEU A 157 9.47 0.04 -20.24
C LEU A 157 8.99 0.68 -21.58
N GLY A 158 7.92 1.47 -21.56
CA GLY A 158 7.39 2.18 -22.74
C GLY A 158 6.38 1.37 -23.55
N TYR A 159 6.00 0.17 -23.10
CA TYR A 159 5.05 -0.68 -23.80
C TYR A 159 3.60 -0.27 -23.48
N LYS A 160 2.89 0.24 -24.48
CA LYS A 160 1.47 0.64 -24.36
C LYS A 160 0.50 -0.52 -24.62
N MET A 161 -0.51 -0.62 -23.76
CA MET A 161 -1.62 -1.56 -23.96
C MET A 161 -2.42 -1.19 -25.22
N GLY A 162 -2.69 -2.19 -26.07
CA GLY A 162 -3.59 -2.04 -27.21
C GLY A 162 -5.02 -1.73 -26.74
N GLN A 163 -5.60 -0.64 -27.24
CA GLN A 163 -7.00 -0.30 -26.96
C GLN A 163 -7.92 -1.21 -27.77
N LYS A 164 -8.88 -1.86 -27.11
CA LYS A 164 -9.96 -2.57 -27.82
C LYS A 164 -10.87 -1.52 -28.43
N LYS A 165 -10.89 -1.41 -29.77
CA LYS A 165 -11.91 -0.61 -30.47
C LYS A 165 -13.29 -1.16 -30.07
N ARG A 166 -14.09 -0.35 -29.37
CA ARG A 166 -15.49 -0.69 -29.05
C ARG A 166 -16.26 -0.70 -30.38
N GLY A 167 -16.75 -1.85 -30.82
CA GLY A 167 -17.58 -1.93 -32.04
C GLY A 167 -17.54 -3.24 -32.84
N LEU A 168 -16.57 -4.14 -32.62
CA LEU A 168 -16.54 -5.45 -33.31
C LEU A 168 -16.55 -6.59 -32.29
N SER A 169 -17.75 -6.98 -31.84
CA SER A 169 -17.95 -8.22 -31.10
C SER A 169 -18.13 -9.38 -32.07
N LEU A 170 -17.04 -9.87 -32.66
CA LEU A 170 -17.03 -11.23 -33.17
C LEU A 170 -16.74 -12.16 -31.98
N ARG A 171 -17.68 -13.05 -31.67
CA ARG A 171 -17.46 -14.19 -30.78
C ARG A 171 -16.35 -15.02 -31.42
N VAL A 172 -15.20 -15.12 -30.75
CA VAL A 172 -14.03 -15.81 -31.26
C VAL A 172 -14.26 -17.31 -31.09
N CYS A 173 -14.74 -17.97 -32.14
CA CYS A 173 -14.58 -19.42 -32.30
C CYS A 173 -13.11 -19.70 -32.69
N GLU A 174 -12.59 -20.87 -32.34
CA GLU A 174 -11.16 -21.25 -32.43
C GLU A 174 -10.50 -21.07 -33.81
N ALA A 175 -11.27 -20.86 -34.86
CA ALA A 175 -10.77 -20.64 -36.23
C ALA A 175 -10.28 -19.21 -36.55
N ASN A 176 -10.47 -18.21 -35.68
CA ASN A 176 -10.13 -16.79 -35.98
C ASN A 176 -9.00 -16.21 -35.12
N ILE A 177 -7.89 -16.94 -35.01
CA ILE A 177 -6.68 -16.52 -34.24
C ILE A 177 -6.03 -15.23 -34.78
N ASN A 178 -6.36 -14.80 -36.01
CA ASN A 178 -5.60 -13.75 -36.73
C ASN A 178 -6.15 -12.32 -36.72
N ILE A 179 -7.21 -11.98 -35.97
CA ILE A 179 -7.75 -10.59 -36.01
C ILE A 179 -8.04 -10.04 -34.61
N VAL A 180 -6.99 -9.78 -33.81
CA VAL A 180 -6.94 -8.62 -32.90
C VAL A 180 -5.48 -8.19 -32.78
N ILE A 181 -5.08 -7.26 -33.64
CA ILE A 181 -3.79 -6.56 -33.55
C ILE A 181 -3.76 -5.78 -32.22
N CYS A 182 -3.12 -6.37 -31.20
CA CYS A 182 -2.61 -5.66 -30.04
C CYS A 182 -1.09 -5.57 -30.18
N MET A 183 -0.64 -4.73 -31.12
CA MET A 183 0.73 -4.27 -31.14
C MET A 183 0.95 -3.42 -29.89
N PHE A 184 1.83 -3.87 -29.00
CA PHE A 184 2.53 -2.96 -28.10
C PHE A 184 3.35 -2.00 -28.96
N ARG A 185 2.80 -0.81 -29.21
CA ARG A 185 3.49 0.24 -29.95
C ARG A 185 4.55 0.82 -29.01
N ILE A 186 5.82 0.71 -29.40
CA ILE A 186 6.93 1.47 -28.78
C ILE A 186 6.78 2.90 -29.31
N CYS A 187 6.92 3.89 -28.42
CA CYS A 187 7.09 5.28 -28.82
C CYS A 187 8.51 5.50 -29.31
#